data_AF-A0A9E3YEG0-F1
#
_entry.id   AF-A0A9E3YEG0-F1
#
_cell.length_a   1.000
_cell.length_b   1.000
_cell.length_c   1.000
_cell.angle_alpha   90.00
_cell.angle_beta   90.00
_cell.angle_gamma   90.00
#
_symmetry.space_group_name_H-M   'P 1'
#
loop_
_entity.id
_entity.type
_entity.pdbx_description
1 polymer ?
#
loop_
_entity_poly.entity_id
_entity_poly.type
_entity_poly.pdbx_seq_one_letter_code
_entity_poly.pdbx_strand_id
1 'polypeptide(L)'
;VVEPDEALTIAASRRAHPDQLAAVSEAAGLSPADTATALATRVNDHIVLDVINIRCDGDTESVATTAKGAGIDSSTVQSWLHTPAPGNVTPIRTAIDIDSAALLDRLPPAGATSVDDPIRSLDALMLNIDSAGLEPAQ
;
A
#
# COMPACT_ATOMS: atom_id res chain seq x y z
N VAL A 1 -3.16 23.94 0.24
CA VAL A 1 -2.07 23.03 -0.14
C VAL A 1 -1.55 22.47 1.16
N VAL A 2 -1.80 21.19 1.45
CA VAL A 2 -1.21 20.55 2.63
C VAL A 2 0.23 20.18 2.24
N GLU A 3 1.19 20.41 3.12
CA GLU A 3 2.56 20.04 2.81
C GLU A 3 2.68 18.50 2.75
N PRO A 4 3.50 17.94 1.85
CA PRO A 4 3.61 16.49 1.65
C PRO A 4 3.96 15.74 2.96
N ASP A 5 4.80 16.33 3.80
CA ASP A 5 5.15 15.78 5.11
C ASP A 5 3.96 15.83 6.08
N GLU A 6 3.11 16.85 6.00
CA GLU A 6 1.93 17.01 6.86
C GLU A 6 0.85 15.97 6.55
N ALA A 7 0.60 15.65 5.27
CA ALA A 7 -0.32 14.58 4.88
C ALA A 7 0.14 13.21 5.41
N LEU A 8 1.43 12.89 5.23
CA LEU A 8 2.01 11.65 5.70
C LEU A 8 2.01 11.58 7.23
N THR A 9 2.27 12.70 7.90
CA THR A 9 2.14 12.86 9.36
C THR A 9 0.75 12.51 9.85
N ILE A 10 -0.28 13.08 9.22
CA ILE A 10 -1.67 12.85 9.60
C ILE A 10 -2.03 11.38 9.37
N ALA A 11 -1.66 10.80 8.23
CA ALA A 11 -1.93 9.39 7.93
C ALA A 11 -1.25 8.45 8.95
N ALA A 12 0.02 8.70 9.28
CA ALA A 12 0.75 7.95 10.30
C ALA A 12 0.11 8.07 11.68
N SER A 13 -0.30 9.28 12.09
CA SER A 13 -0.96 9.51 13.37
C SER A 13 -2.30 8.77 13.51
N ARG A 14 -2.99 8.56 12.38
CA ARG A 14 -4.25 7.80 12.30
C ARG A 14 -4.06 6.30 12.15
N ARG A 15 -2.81 5.80 12.21
CA ARG A 15 -2.46 4.39 11.99
C ARG A 15 -3.01 3.87 10.65
N ALA A 16 -2.87 4.68 9.60
CA ALA A 16 -3.23 4.26 8.25
C ALA A 16 -2.48 2.97 7.86
N HIS A 17 -3.10 2.18 6.99
CA HIS A 17 -2.51 0.93 6.50
C HIS A 17 -1.23 1.22 5.71
N PRO A 18 -0.21 0.32 5.70
CA PRO A 18 1.02 0.52 4.93
C PRO A 18 0.78 0.93 3.47
N ASP A 19 -0.21 0.32 2.82
CA ASP A 19 -0.63 0.65 1.45
C ASP A 19 -1.09 2.12 1.29
N GLN A 20 -1.85 2.62 2.28
CA GLN A 20 -2.29 4.02 2.29
C GLN A 20 -1.14 4.98 2.56
N LEU A 21 -0.20 4.60 3.43
CA LEU A 21 1.00 5.40 3.70
C LEU A 21 1.91 5.47 2.47
N ALA A 22 2.07 4.36 1.73
CA ALA A 22 2.80 4.32 0.47
C ALA A 22 2.12 5.18 -0.60
N ALA A 23 0.80 5.10 -0.74
CA ALA A 23 0.06 5.93 -1.68
C ALA A 23 0.15 7.43 -1.35
N VAL A 24 0.09 7.79 -0.06
CA VAL A 24 0.25 9.19 0.38
C VAL A 24 1.67 9.68 0.13
N SER A 25 2.69 8.88 0.40
CA SER A 25 4.08 9.30 0.17
C SER A 25 4.41 9.39 -1.33
N GLU A 26 3.81 8.54 -2.16
CA GLU A 26 3.90 8.63 -3.61
C GLU A 26 3.21 9.88 -4.17
N ALA A 27 1.97 10.14 -3.73
CA ALA A 27 1.23 11.35 -4.12
C ALA A 27 1.94 12.64 -3.65
N ALA A 28 2.71 12.54 -2.56
CA ALA A 28 3.60 13.58 -2.06
C ALA A 28 4.92 13.72 -2.84
N GLY A 29 5.23 12.81 -3.76
CA GLY A 29 6.46 12.80 -4.56
C GLY A 29 7.72 12.42 -3.77
N LEU A 30 7.58 11.78 -2.60
CA LEU A 30 8.70 11.39 -1.75
C LEU A 30 9.39 10.14 -2.29
N SER A 31 10.72 10.10 -2.23
CA SER A 31 11.45 8.87 -2.53
C SER A 31 11.18 7.79 -1.46
N PRO A 32 11.45 6.49 -1.73
CA PRO A 32 11.36 5.45 -0.70
C PRO A 32 12.24 5.75 0.52
N ALA A 33 13.42 6.36 0.31
CA ALA A 33 14.33 6.77 1.39
C ALA A 33 13.73 7.90 2.24
N ASP A 34 13.21 8.95 1.61
CA ASP A 34 12.59 10.07 2.33
C ASP A 34 11.34 9.60 3.09
N THR A 35 10.56 8.70 2.48
CA THR A 35 9.41 8.05 3.13
C THR A 35 9.84 7.29 4.39
N ALA A 36 10.92 6.51 4.30
CA ALA A 36 11.44 5.75 5.42
C ALA A 36 11.89 6.66 6.57
N THR A 37 12.66 7.71 6.27
CA THR A 37 13.11 8.68 7.26
C THR A 37 11.95 9.45 7.90
N ALA A 38 10.95 9.85 7.11
CA ALA A 38 9.77 10.55 7.61
C ALA A 38 8.92 9.68 8.56
N LEU A 39 8.86 8.36 8.32
CA LEU A 39 8.06 7.42 9.10
C LEU A 39 8.82 6.81 10.29
N ALA A 40 10.15 6.71 10.25
CA ALA A 40 10.99 6.02 11.25
C ALA A 40 10.76 6.48 12.70
N THR A 41 10.36 7.74 12.91
CA THR A 41 10.11 8.29 14.25
C THR A 41 8.63 8.24 14.66
N ARG A 42 7.74 7.81 13.76
CA ARG A 42 6.28 7.98 13.89
C ARG A 42 5.52 6.65 13.93
N VAL A 43 6.05 5.60 13.32
CA VAL A 43 5.44 4.27 13.27
C VAL A 43 6.45 3.19 13.65
N ASN A 44 5.98 1.95 13.81
CA ASN A 44 6.86 0.81 14.09
C ASN A 44 7.71 0.47 12.86
N ASP A 45 8.96 0.04 13.09
CA ASP A 45 9.88 -0.38 12.04
C ASP A 45 9.28 -1.38 11.04
N HIS A 46 8.45 -2.34 11.48
CA HIS A 46 7.80 -3.28 10.55
C HIS A 46 6.82 -2.58 9.61
N ILE A 47 6.10 -1.57 10.09
CA ILE A 47 5.21 -0.75 9.24
C ILE A 47 6.06 0.06 8.25
N VAL A 48 7.20 0.61 8.68
CA VAL A 48 8.11 1.31 7.77
C VAL A 48 8.62 0.35 6.68
N LEU A 49 9.04 -0.87 7.07
CA LEU A 49 9.49 -1.92 6.16
C LEU A 49 8.41 -2.33 5.17
N ASP A 50 7.16 -2.47 5.61
CA ASP A 50 6.03 -2.78 4.73
C ASP A 50 5.77 -1.65 3.72
N VAL A 51 5.81 -0.38 4.17
CA VAL A 51 5.62 0.79 3.30
C VAL A 51 6.71 0.87 2.24
N ILE A 52 7.98 0.73 2.62
CA ILE A 52 9.08 0.79 1.66
C ILE A 52 9.11 -0.43 0.75
N ASN A 53 8.65 -1.60 1.22
CA ASN A 53 8.51 -2.78 0.38
C ASN A 53 7.48 -2.55 -0.74
N ILE A 54 6.36 -1.89 -0.43
CA ILE A 54 5.38 -1.47 -1.43
C ILE A 54 6.00 -0.45 -2.40
N ARG A 55 6.72 0.55 -1.88
CA ARG A 55 7.37 1.61 -2.70
C ARG A 55 8.55 1.11 -3.55
N CYS A 56 9.15 -0.01 -3.19
CA CYS A 56 10.22 -0.68 -3.92
C CYS A 56 9.71 -1.87 -4.76
N ASP A 57 8.40 -1.99 -5.00
CA ASP A 57 7.78 -3.06 -5.79
C ASP A 57 8.13 -4.49 -5.32
N GLY A 58 8.38 -4.67 -4.02
CA GLY A 58 8.78 -5.95 -3.44
C GLY A 58 10.28 -6.26 -3.51
N ASP A 59 11.11 -5.34 -4.00
CA ASP A 59 12.56 -5.54 -4.08
C ASP A 59 13.24 -5.49 -2.70
N THR A 60 13.45 -6.67 -2.12
CA THR A 60 13.98 -6.82 -0.77
C THR A 60 15.41 -6.26 -0.57
N GLU A 61 16.20 -6.17 -1.64
CA GLU A 61 17.56 -5.58 -1.59
C GLU A 61 17.50 -4.05 -1.46
N SER A 62 16.64 -3.40 -2.24
CA SER A 62 16.37 -1.96 -2.16
C SER A 62 15.72 -1.59 -0.83
N VAL A 63 14.85 -2.45 -0.30
CA VAL A 63 14.25 -2.32 1.04
C VAL A 63 15.34 -2.34 2.11
N ALA A 64 16.24 -3.33 2.10
CA ALA A 64 17.31 -3.42 3.09
C ALA A 64 18.26 -2.22 3.04
N THR A 65 18.58 -1.73 1.83
CA THR A 65 19.42 -0.55 1.62
C THR A 65 18.74 0.71 2.16
N THR A 66 17.46 0.89 1.84
CA THR A 66 16.63 2.02 2.30
C THR A 66 16.46 2.01 3.82
N ALA A 67 16.14 0.85 4.39
CA ALA A 67 15.94 0.66 5.82
C ALA A 67 17.20 1.00 6.62
N LYS A 68 18.37 0.58 6.13
CA LYS A 68 19.67 0.93 6.73
C LYS A 68 19.92 2.43 6.69
N GLY A 69 19.58 3.09 5.59
CA GLY A 69 19.65 4.56 5.46
C GLY A 69 18.74 5.29 6.44
N ALA A 70 17.59 4.70 6.78
CA ALA A 70 16.64 5.22 7.76
C ALA A 70 17.00 4.87 9.23
N GLY A 71 18.09 4.11 9.46
CA GLY A 71 18.54 3.73 10.80
C GLY A 71 17.82 2.50 11.39
N ILE A 72 17.09 1.74 10.58
CA ILE A 72 16.46 0.48 11.02
C ILE A 72 17.56 -0.59 11.17
N ASP A 73 17.56 -1.26 12.32
CA ASP A 73 18.55 -2.28 12.63
C ASP A 73 18.47 -3.49 11.68
N SER A 74 19.62 -4.05 11.32
CA SER A 74 19.69 -5.18 10.39
C SER A 74 18.99 -6.43 10.93
N SER A 75 18.96 -6.64 12.25
CA SER A 75 18.21 -7.75 12.85
C SER A 75 16.70 -7.60 12.69
N THR A 76 16.18 -6.36 12.73
CA THR A 76 14.77 -6.07 12.44
C THR A 76 14.42 -6.38 11.00
N VAL A 77 15.28 -5.99 10.04
CA VAL A 77 15.10 -6.33 8.62
C VAL A 77 15.10 -7.84 8.41
N GLN A 78 16.02 -8.57 9.07
CA GLN A 78 16.08 -10.03 8.99
C GLN A 78 14.85 -10.70 9.63
N SER A 79 14.36 -10.18 10.75
CA SER A 79 13.12 -10.67 11.38
C SER A 79 11.89 -10.43 10.50
N TRP A 80 11.85 -9.34 9.76
CA TRP A 80 10.78 -9.03 8.81
C TRP A 80 10.82 -9.99 7.61
N LEU A 81 12.00 -10.17 6.99
CA LEU A 81 12.23 -11.12 5.89
C LEU A 81 11.93 -12.57 6.28
N HIS A 82 12.33 -12.95 7.48
CA HIS A 82 12.21 -14.31 8.01
C HIS A 82 11.27 -14.32 9.20
N THR A 83 10.03 -13.88 8.97
CA THR A 83 9.00 -13.90 10.01
C THR A 83 8.92 -15.32 10.58
N PRO A 84 9.17 -15.52 11.89
CA PRO A 84 9.22 -16.84 12.46
C PRO A 84 7.88 -17.52 12.21
N ALA A 85 7.93 -18.73 11.64
CA ALA A 85 6.75 -19.54 11.41
C ALA A 85 6.00 -19.63 12.76
N PRO A 86 4.70 -19.28 12.81
CA PRO A 86 3.97 -19.32 14.06
C PRO A 86 3.99 -20.75 14.61
N GLY A 87 4.77 -20.95 15.68
CA GLY A 87 5.19 -22.27 16.19
C GLY A 87 4.05 -23.15 16.73
N ASN A 88 2.81 -22.66 16.64
CA ASN A 88 1.59 -23.30 17.11
C ASN A 88 0.53 -23.47 16.00
N VAL A 89 0.84 -23.17 14.74
CA VAL A 89 -0.08 -23.47 13.64
C VAL A 89 0.09 -24.92 13.25
N THR A 90 -0.87 -25.75 13.67
CA THR A 90 -1.01 -27.10 13.12
C THR A 90 -1.40 -26.92 11.65
N PRO A 91 -0.58 -27.37 10.68
CA PRO A 91 -0.93 -27.24 9.28
C PRO A 91 -2.21 -28.04 9.05
N ILE A 92 -3.24 -27.41 8.47
CA ILE A 92 -4.53 -28.08 8.27
C ILE A 92 -4.35 -29.33 7.39
N ARG A 93 -3.34 -29.35 6.50
CA ARG A 93 -3.05 -30.47 5.58
C ARG A 93 -1.56 -30.54 5.20
N THR A 94 -0.77 -31.36 5.90
CA THR A 94 0.65 -31.63 5.58
C THR A 94 0.87 -32.58 4.40
N ALA A 95 -0.19 -33.07 3.74
CA ALA A 95 -0.09 -34.17 2.77
C ALA A 95 -0.95 -33.99 1.51
N ILE A 96 -1.14 -32.75 1.04
CA ILE A 96 -1.62 -32.54 -0.33
C ILE A 96 -0.46 -31.93 -1.10
N ASP A 97 0.11 -32.73 -2.00
CA ASP A 97 0.88 -32.25 -3.14
C ASP A 97 -0.09 -31.41 -4.00
N ILE A 98 -0.20 -30.13 -3.65
CA ILE A 98 -1.10 -29.21 -4.33
C ILE A 98 -0.40 -28.78 -5.61
N ASP A 99 -0.81 -29.39 -6.72
CA ASP A 99 -0.39 -28.98 -8.05
C ASP A 99 -0.96 -27.58 -8.34
N SER A 100 -0.12 -26.57 -8.17
CA SER A 100 -0.44 -25.17 -8.42
C SER A 100 -0.89 -24.93 -9.86
N ALA A 101 -0.39 -25.70 -10.82
CA ALA A 101 -0.79 -25.59 -12.22
C ALA A 101 -2.21 -26.11 -12.43
N ALA A 102 -2.57 -27.22 -11.78
CA ALA A 102 -3.94 -27.74 -11.78
C ALA A 102 -4.93 -26.78 -11.07
N LEU A 103 -4.48 -25.99 -10.09
CA LEU A 103 -5.31 -24.95 -9.49
C LEU A 103 -5.50 -23.75 -10.41
N LEU A 104 -4.44 -23.28 -11.07
CA LEU A 104 -4.50 -22.19 -12.03
C LEU A 104 -5.40 -22.55 -13.23
N ASP A 105 -5.32 -23.79 -13.71
CA ASP A 105 -6.15 -24.31 -14.80
C ASP A 105 -7.64 -24.40 -14.41
N ARG A 106 -7.93 -24.54 -13.12
CA ARG A 106 -9.30 -24.57 -12.57
C ARG A 106 -9.85 -23.19 -12.22
N LEU A 107 -9.06 -22.13 -12.37
CA LEU A 107 -9.61 -20.79 -12.24
C LEU A 107 -10.61 -20.56 -13.38
N PRO A 108 -11.77 -19.95 -13.10
CA PRO A 108 -12.63 -19.49 -14.18
C PRO A 108 -11.81 -18.55 -15.08
N PRO A 109 -12.02 -18.57 -16.40
CA PRO A 109 -11.35 -17.63 -17.29
C PRO A 109 -11.57 -16.23 -16.72
N ALA A 110 -10.51 -15.41 -16.69
CA ALA A 110 -10.61 -14.03 -16.22
C ALA A 110 -11.80 -13.39 -16.93
N GLY A 111 -12.91 -13.25 -16.20
CA GLY A 111 -14.09 -12.61 -16.73
C GLY A 111 -13.64 -11.24 -17.16
N ALA A 112 -14.01 -10.81 -18.36
CA ALA A 112 -13.69 -9.48 -18.85
C ALA A 112 -14.04 -8.51 -17.72
N THR A 113 -13.03 -7.91 -17.11
CA THR A 113 -13.21 -6.77 -16.23
C THR A 113 -13.66 -5.66 -17.17
N SER A 114 -14.95 -5.61 -17.45
CA SER A 114 -15.60 -4.38 -17.87
C SER A 114 -15.47 -3.45 -16.66
N VAL A 115 -14.29 -2.87 -16.53
CA VAL A 115 -14.10 -1.60 -15.84
C VAL A 115 -15.09 -0.70 -16.56
N ASP A 116 -16.24 -0.46 -15.93
CA ASP A 116 -17.10 0.64 -16.33
C ASP A 116 -16.19 1.87 -16.28
N ASP A 117 -15.93 2.41 -17.45
CA ASP A 117 -14.89 3.40 -17.69
C ASP A 117 -15.10 4.55 -16.68
N PRO A 118 -14.15 4.79 -15.75
CA PRO A 118 -14.36 5.75 -14.67
C PRO A 118 -14.59 7.18 -15.21
N ILE A 119 -14.12 7.47 -16.44
CA ILE A 119 -14.39 8.74 -17.12
C ILE A 119 -15.86 8.82 -17.56
N ARG A 120 -16.46 7.72 -18.02
CA ARG A 120 -17.89 7.66 -18.37
C ARG A 120 -18.79 7.82 -17.15
N SER A 121 -18.39 7.26 -16.00
CA SER A 121 -19.10 7.49 -14.72
C SER A 121 -19.02 8.96 -14.24
N LEU A 122 -17.92 9.66 -14.53
CA LEU A 122 -17.77 11.10 -14.22
C LEU A 122 -18.66 11.98 -15.13
N ASP A 123 -18.74 11.66 -16.43
CA ASP A 123 -19.56 12.38 -17.41
C ASP A 123 -21.07 12.28 -17.09
N ALA A 124 -21.52 11.09 -16.66
CA ALA A 124 -22.89 10.87 -16.19
C ALA A 124 -23.23 11.60 -14.87
N LEU A 125 -22.22 11.85 -14.02
CA LEU A 125 -22.37 12.70 -12.83
C LEU A 125 -22.48 14.18 -13.20
N MET A 126 -21.71 14.67 -14.18
CA MET A 126 -21.79 16.05 -14.67
C MET A 126 -23.13 16.38 -15.35
N LEU A 127 -23.72 15.42 -16.06
CA LEU A 127 -25.03 15.56 -16.71
C LEU A 127 -26.22 15.61 -15.72
N ASN A 128 -26.05 15.10 -14.49
CA ASN A 128 -27.08 15.12 -13.44
C ASN A 128 -26.93 16.29 -12.45
N ILE A 129 -25.90 17.12 -12.59
CA ILE A 129 -25.82 18.41 -11.89
C ILE A 129 -26.63 19.41 -12.71
N ASP A 130 -27.95 19.27 -12.60
CA ASP A 130 -28.90 20.27 -13.09
C ASP A 130 -28.59 21.59 -12.38
N SER A 131 -28.54 22.67 -13.17
CA SER A 131 -28.29 24.03 -12.72
C SER A 131 -29.47 24.51 -11.86
N ALA A 132 -29.53 24.05 -10.61
CA ALA A 132 -30.37 24.67 -9.59
C ALA A 132 -29.81 26.07 -9.32
N GLY A 133 -30.49 27.05 -9.89
CA GLY A 133 -30.10 28.45 -9.96
C GLY A 133 -29.65 29.05 -8.63
N LEU A 134 -28.54 29.78 -8.69
CA LEU A 134 -28.23 30.86 -7.78
C LEU A 134 -28.36 32.15 -8.58
N GLU A 135 -29.59 32.67 -8.67
CA GLU A 135 -29.81 34.05 -9.09
C GLU A 135 -29.12 34.99 -8.08
N PRO A 136 -28.35 36.00 -8.52
CA PRO A 136 -27.75 36.95 -7.60
C PRO A 136 -28.84 37.82 -6.96
N ALA A 137 -28.91 37.81 -5.63
CA ALA A 137 -29.71 38.78 -4.89
C ALA A 137 -29.17 40.19 -5.18
N GLN A 138 -30.04 41.06 -5.70
CA GLN A 138 -29.79 42.48 -5.91
C GLN A 138 -29.55 43.23 -4.60
#